data_AF-A0A2A6PVT3-F1
#
_entry.id   AF-A0A2A6PVT3-F1
#
_cell.length_a   1.000
_cell.length_b   1.000
_cell.length_c   1.000
_cell.angle_alpha   90.00
_cell.angle_beta   90.00
_cell.angle_gamma   90.00
#
_symmetry.space_group_name_H-M   'P 1'
#
loop_
_entity.id
_entity.type
_entity.pdbx_description
1 polymer ?
#
loop_
_entity_poly.entity_id
_entity_poly.type
_entity_poly.pdbx_seq_one_letter_code
_entity_poly.pdbx_strand_id
1 'polypeptide(L)'
;MSDHVVPHFHNDAGVPVIEIGSQEFMCVGANPPFDHPHVFLDLGNDNEIICPYCSTLYRFAADLKAGEARPPECVLKDKVA
;
A
#
# COMPACT_ATOMS: atom_id res chain seq x y z
N MET A 1 -22.09 -1.77 -10.45
CA MET A 1 -20.71 -1.45 -10.88
C MET A 1 -20.02 -0.93 -9.64
N SER A 2 -19.45 -1.82 -8.82
CA SER A 2 -18.73 -1.40 -7.63
C SER A 2 -17.38 -0.89 -8.11
N ASP A 3 -17.25 0.42 -8.13
CA ASP A 3 -15.96 1.10 -8.20
C ASP A 3 -15.23 0.80 -6.88
N HIS A 4 -14.78 -0.45 -6.70
CA HIS A 4 -13.89 -0.81 -5.61
C HIS A 4 -12.55 -0.19 -5.95
N VAL A 5 -12.38 1.09 -5.60
CA VAL A 5 -11.12 1.80 -5.69
C VAL A 5 -10.17 1.11 -4.71
N VAL A 6 -9.38 0.17 -5.22
CA VAL A 6 -8.33 -0.47 -4.45
C VAL A 6 -7.23 0.58 -4.24
N PRO A 7 -6.87 0.91 -2.99
CA PRO A 7 -5.83 1.89 -2.73
C PRO A 7 -4.48 1.35 -3.17
N HIS A 8 -3.71 2.19 -3.85
CA HIS A 8 -2.35 1.90 -4.27
C HIS A 8 -1.36 2.53 -3.29
N PHE A 9 -0.35 1.77 -2.87
CA PHE A 9 0.71 2.25 -2.00
C PHE A 9 2.08 1.99 -2.62
N HIS A 10 3.02 2.89 -2.37
CA HIS A 10 4.41 2.79 -2.79
C HIS A 10 5.34 3.09 -1.62
N ASN A 11 6.55 2.54 -1.65
CA ASN A 11 7.59 2.75 -0.66
C ASN A 11 8.80 3.46 -1.27
N ASP A 12 8.58 4.64 -1.86
CA ASP A 12 9.67 5.44 -2.43
C ASP A 12 10.55 6.06 -1.32
N ALA A 13 9.97 6.28 -0.13
CA ALA A 13 10.67 6.76 1.05
C ALA A 13 11.68 5.74 1.63
N GLY A 14 11.64 4.47 1.20
CA GLY A 14 12.52 3.42 1.70
C GLY A 14 12.32 3.10 3.17
N VAL A 15 11.10 3.27 3.69
CA VAL A 15 10.78 2.99 5.09
C VAL A 15 10.60 1.49 5.32
N PRO A 16 10.98 0.97 6.49
CA PRO A 16 10.84 -0.47 6.76
C PRO A 16 9.37 -0.88 6.97
N VAL A 17 8.53 0.04 7.43
CA VAL A 17 7.13 -0.20 7.78
C VAL A 17 6.25 0.93 7.26
N ILE A 18 5.12 0.58 6.66
CA ILE A 18 4.07 1.49 6.25
C ILE A 18 2.78 1.08 6.95
N GLU A 19 2.22 1.97 7.76
CA GLU A 19 0.91 1.76 8.36
C GLU A 19 -0.16 2.14 7.33
N ILE A 20 -1.21 1.34 7.17
CA ILE A 20 -2.28 1.56 6.19
C ILE A 20 -3.66 1.39 6.84
N GLY A 21 -4.63 2.19 6.42
CA GLY A 21 -6.03 2.08 6.88
C GLY A 21 -6.89 1.12 6.05
N SER A 22 -6.26 0.30 5.21
CA SER A 22 -6.92 -0.64 4.31
C SER A 22 -6.38 -2.05 4.52
N GLN A 23 -7.27 -3.04 4.52
CA GLN A 23 -6.88 -4.45 4.56
C GLN A 23 -6.60 -5.01 3.15
N GLU A 24 -7.23 -4.44 2.13
CA GLU A 24 -7.06 -4.79 0.72
C GLU A 24 -6.38 -3.62 -0.01
N PHE A 25 -5.24 -3.86 -0.66
CA PHE A 25 -4.49 -2.81 -1.34
C PHE A 25 -3.55 -3.36 -2.43
N MET A 26 -3.07 -2.48 -3.30
CA MET A 26 -2.02 -2.81 -4.25
C MET A 26 -0.69 -2.18 -3.86
N CYS A 27 0.35 -3.01 -3.79
CA CYS A 27 1.72 -2.56 -3.63
C CYS A 27 2.35 -2.38 -5.02
N VAL A 28 2.74 -1.14 -5.31
CA VAL A 28 3.46 -0.73 -6.53
C VAL A 28 4.98 -0.89 -6.36
N GLY A 29 5.44 -0.95 -5.10
CA GLY A 29 6.86 -1.05 -4.79
C GLY A 29 7.53 0.32 -4.79
N ALA A 30 8.57 0.49 -5.61
CA ALA A 30 9.27 1.76 -5.78
C ALA A 30 8.85 2.41 -7.09
N ASN A 31 8.88 3.75 -7.18
CA ASN A 31 8.51 4.45 -8.40
C ASN A 31 9.44 4.04 -9.57
N PRO A 32 9.00 4.09 -10.85
CA PRO A 32 9.84 3.74 -12.00
C PRO A 32 11.19 4.47 -11.96
N PRO A 33 12.32 3.80 -12.26
CA PRO A 33 12.48 2.54 -13.01
C PRO A 33 12.68 1.25 -12.19
N PHE A 34 12.51 1.29 -10.86
CA PHE A 34 12.72 0.13 -9.97
C PHE A 34 11.42 -0.60 -9.58
N ASP A 35 10.35 -0.31 -10.33
CA ASP A 35 9.03 -0.86 -10.11
C ASP A 35 9.01 -2.36 -10.46
N HIS A 36 8.47 -3.18 -9.55
CA HIS A 36 8.25 -4.61 -9.76
C HIS A 36 6.79 -4.80 -10.15
N PRO A 37 6.37 -5.94 -10.76
CA PRO A 37 4.96 -6.15 -11.08
C PRO A 37 4.06 -5.85 -9.87
N HIS A 38 3.12 -4.92 -10.04
CA HIS A 38 2.22 -4.49 -8.98
C HIS A 38 1.48 -5.72 -8.44
N VAL A 39 1.52 -5.89 -7.12
CA VAL A 39 0.94 -7.05 -6.45
C VAL A 39 -0.22 -6.61 -5.56
N PHE A 40 -1.33 -7.33 -5.67
CA PHE A 40 -2.46 -7.17 -4.76
C PHE A 40 -2.16 -7.93 -3.46
N LEU A 41 -2.27 -7.23 -2.34
CA LEU A 41 -2.06 -7.75 -1.00
C LEU A 41 -3.35 -7.60 -0.20
N ASP A 42 -3.72 -8.67 0.49
CA ASP A 42 -4.90 -8.77 1.33
C ASP A 42 -4.43 -9.22 2.73
N LEU A 43 -4.68 -8.39 3.74
CA LEU A 43 -4.35 -8.71 5.13
C LEU A 43 -5.34 -9.71 5.72
N GLY A 44 -6.56 -9.79 5.19
CA GLY A 44 -7.63 -10.62 5.67
C GLY A 44 -7.90 -10.40 7.15
N ASN A 45 -7.49 -11.39 7.96
CA ASN A 45 -7.68 -11.38 9.41
C ASN A 45 -6.41 -11.05 10.20
N ASP A 46 -5.29 -10.83 9.50
CA ASP A 46 -4.00 -10.40 10.04
C ASP A 46 -3.92 -8.86 10.11
N ASN A 47 -2.99 -8.35 10.92
CA ASN A 47 -2.75 -6.92 11.06
C ASN A 47 -1.47 -6.46 10.35
N GLU A 48 -0.69 -7.37 9.78
CA GLU A 48 0.52 -7.03 9.05
C GLU A 48 0.80 -8.03 7.93
N ILE A 49 1.35 -7.54 6.82
CA ILE A 49 1.74 -8.34 5.67
C ILE A 49 3.04 -7.79 5.08
N ILE A 50 3.96 -8.68 4.71
CA ILE A 50 5.20 -8.29 4.02
C ILE A 50 4.97 -8.43 2.53
N CYS A 51 5.29 -7.39 1.76
CA CYS A 51 5.31 -7.50 0.31
C CYS A 51 6.47 -8.41 -0.13
N PRO A 52 6.22 -9.52 -0.87
CA PRO A 52 7.26 -10.48 -1.24
C PRO A 52 8.32 -9.92 -2.20
N TYR A 53 8.06 -8.76 -2.82
CA TYR A 53 8.97 -8.12 -3.78
C TYR A 53 9.80 -7.01 -3.13
N CYS A 54 9.16 -6.01 -2.52
CA CYS A 54 9.89 -4.90 -1.88
C CYS A 54 10.45 -5.23 -0.50
N SER A 55 10.01 -6.32 0.13
CA SER A 55 10.27 -6.60 1.55
C SER A 55 9.78 -5.48 2.50
N THR A 56 8.83 -4.65 2.05
CA THR A 56 8.17 -3.63 2.88
C THR A 56 7.14 -4.31 3.78
N LEU A 57 7.14 -3.97 5.07
CA LEU A 57 6.10 -4.39 6.00
C LEU A 57 4.93 -3.40 5.91
N TYR A 58 3.74 -3.89 5.56
CA TYR A 58 2.50 -3.15 5.68
C TYR A 58 1.80 -3.55 6.98
N ARG A 59 1.35 -2.57 7.76
CA ARG A 59 0.62 -2.80 9.02
C ARG A 59 -0.73 -2.11 8.97
N PHE A 60 -1.79 -2.83 9.30
CA PHE A 60 -3.11 -2.24 9.47
C PHE A 60 -3.14 -1.34 10.69
N ALA A 61 -3.62 -0.12 10.50
CA ALA A 61 -3.82 0.87 11.55
C ALA A 61 -5.29 1.29 11.55
N ALA A 62 -6.04 0.87 12.58
CA ALA A 62 -7.47 1.14 12.70
C ALA A 62 -7.81 2.63 12.91
N ASP A 63 -6.82 3.47 13.23
CA ASP A 63 -6.94 4.93 13.28
C ASP A 63 -6.90 5.59 11.90
N LEU A 64 -6.41 4.90 10.87
CA LEU A 64 -6.33 5.39 9.50
C LEU A 64 -7.56 4.98 8.69
N LYS A 65 -8.01 5.85 7.78
CA LYS A 65 -9.09 5.51 6.85
C LYS A 65 -8.59 4.71 5.66
N ALA A 66 -9.51 4.05 4.96
CA ALA A 66 -9.18 3.38 3.71
C ALA A 66 -8.55 4.36 2.70
N GLY A 67 -7.36 4.03 2.20
CA GLY A 67 -6.57 4.91 1.32
C GLY A 67 -5.65 5.90 2.04
N GLU A 68 -5.56 5.86 3.37
CA GLU A 68 -4.54 6.59 4.13
C GLU A 68 -3.38 5.67 4.50
N ALA A 69 -2.17 6.23 4.50
CA ALA A 69 -0.97 5.56 5.01
C ALA A 69 -0.19 6.47 5.96
N ARG A 70 0.65 5.86 6.79
CA ARG A 70 1.71 6.51 7.55
C ARG A 70 3.04 5.81 7.21
N PRO A 71 4.00 6.50 6.58
CA PRO A 71 3.96 7.91 6.19
C PRO A 71 2.92 8.24 5.08
N PRO A 72 2.32 9.44 5.07
CA PRO A 72 1.29 9.83 4.10
C PRO A 72 1.79 9.95 2.66
N GLU A 73 3.10 10.12 2.46
CA GLU A 73 3.75 10.10 1.15
C GLU A 73 3.74 8.71 0.49
N CYS A 74 3.49 7.64 1.25
CA CYS A 74 3.42 6.28 0.71
C CYS A 74 2.10 5.97 0.00
N VAL A 75 1.12 6.87 0.08
CA VAL A 75 -0.13 6.74 -0.65
C VAL A 75 0.10 7.16 -2.10
N LEU A 76 -0.09 6.25 -3.03
CA LEU A 76 -0.10 6.61 -4.43
C LEU A 76 -1.42 7.35 -4.71
N LYS A 77 -1.32 8.67 -4.86
CA LYS A 77 -2.43 9.48 -5.35
C LYS A 77 -2.54 9.22 -6.84
N ASP A 78 -3.38 8.26 -7.24
CA ASP A 78 -3.77 8.09 -8.62
C ASP A 78 -4.23 9.45 -9.16
N LYS A 79 -3.37 10.10 -9.95
CA LYS A 79 -3.79 11.20 -10.83
C LYS A 79 -4.65 10.57 -11.91
N VAL A 80 -5.92 10.31 -11.59
CA VAL A 80 -6.94 10.25 -12.64
C VAL A 80 -7.10 11.68 -13.13
N ALA A 81 -6.35 12.00 -14.19
CA ALA A 81 -6.59 13.13 -15.07
C ALA A 81 -7.72 12.79 -16.05
#